data_AF-A0A5K0XGH3-F1
#
_entry.id   AF-A0A5K0XGH3-F1
#
_cell.length_a   1.000
_cell.length_b   1.000
_cell.length_c   1.000
_cell.angle_alpha   90.00
_cell.angle_beta   90.00
_cell.angle_gamma   90.00
#
_symmetry.space_group_name_H-M   'P 1'
#
loop_
_entity.id
_entity.type
_entity.pdbx_description
1 polymer ?
#
loop_
_entity_poly.entity_id
_entity_poly.type
_entity_poly.pdbx_seq_one_letter_code
_entity_poly.pdbx_strand_id
1 'polypeptide(L)'
;MGGAKMEGLKKLEYLSLVSKICTELESHIGCGDKVLAEFIAELGRTSRTVDEFDTKLKESGAEMPDYFVRTLLTIIHAILPPEPDGQAGGSPKPGGRPRRRAPSRVSPSPTTERG
;
A
#
# COMPACT_ATOMS: atom_id res chain seq x y z
N MET A 1 11.91 -1.48 -36.55
CA MET A 1 12.74 -2.44 -35.79
C MET A 1 12.87 -2.10 -34.28
N GLY A 2 11.99 -1.27 -33.70
CA GLY A 2 12.16 -0.73 -32.33
C GLY A 2 11.44 -1.45 -31.17
N GLY A 3 10.53 -2.38 -31.43
CA GLY A 3 9.75 -3.05 -30.38
C GLY A 3 10.55 -4.00 -29.50
N ALA A 4 11.39 -4.84 -30.10
CA ALA A 4 12.18 -5.84 -29.37
C ALA A 4 13.21 -5.23 -28.39
N LYS A 5 13.72 -4.02 -28.67
CA LYS A 5 14.70 -3.35 -27.81
C LYS A 5 14.06 -2.84 -26.51
N MET A 6 12.85 -2.27 -26.59
CA MET A 6 12.10 -1.79 -25.42
C MET A 6 11.68 -2.95 -24.52
N GLU A 7 11.17 -4.04 -25.12
CA GLU A 7 10.82 -5.28 -24.39
C GLU A 7 12.04 -5.88 -23.67
N GLY A 8 13.20 -5.91 -24.34
CA GLY A 8 14.45 -6.37 -23.76
C GLY A 8 14.91 -5.54 -22.56
N LEU A 9 14.78 -4.21 -22.64
CA LEU A 9 15.14 -3.31 -21.53
C LEU A 9 14.23 -3.51 -20.31
N LYS A 10 12.91 -3.59 -20.52
CA LYS A 10 11.95 -3.86 -19.43
C LYS A 10 12.24 -5.17 -18.71
N LYS A 11 12.59 -6.22 -19.47
CA LYS A 11 12.96 -7.51 -18.88
C LYS A 11 14.24 -7.41 -18.06
N LEU A 12 15.23 -6.64 -18.51
CA LEU A 12 16.48 -6.43 -17.77
C LEU A 12 16.25 -5.62 -16.49
N GLU A 13 15.41 -4.58 -16.52
CA GLU A 13 15.02 -3.81 -15.35
C GLU A 13 14.35 -4.71 -14.30
N TYR A 14 13.40 -5.55 -14.72
CA TYR A 14 12.76 -6.53 -13.84
C TYR A 14 13.75 -7.54 -13.25
N LEU A 15 14.66 -8.09 -14.06
CA LEU A 15 15.69 -9.02 -13.56
C LEU A 15 16.63 -8.34 -12.57
N SER A 16 17.00 -7.08 -12.81
CA SER A 16 17.81 -6.28 -11.89
C SER A 16 17.08 -6.04 -10.57
N LEU A 17 15.77 -5.76 -10.62
CA LEU A 17 14.94 -5.60 -9.44
C LEU A 17 14.90 -6.89 -8.61
N VAL A 18 14.56 -8.02 -9.24
CA VAL A 18 14.50 -9.33 -8.57
C VAL A 18 15.84 -9.68 -7.92
N SER A 19 16.95 -9.50 -8.64
CA SER A 19 18.29 -9.77 -8.09
C SER A 19 18.62 -8.88 -6.88
N LYS A 20 18.22 -7.60 -6.92
CA LYS A 20 18.44 -6.68 -5.81
C LYS A 20 17.61 -7.08 -4.59
N ILE A 21 16.33 -7.43 -4.77
CA ILE A 21 15.48 -7.94 -3.69
C ILE A 21 16.06 -9.23 -3.10
N CYS A 22 16.49 -10.20 -3.92
CA CYS A 22 17.15 -11.41 -3.42
C CYS A 22 18.36 -11.07 -2.53
N THR A 23 19.16 -10.07 -2.91
CA THR A 23 20.35 -9.65 -2.13
C THR A 23 19.94 -9.07 -0.77
N GLU A 24 18.91 -8.23 -0.73
CA GLU A 24 18.42 -7.66 0.53
C GLU A 24 17.79 -8.73 1.43
N LEU A 25 17.02 -9.67 0.85
CA LEU A 25 16.44 -10.78 1.61
C LEU A 25 17.54 -11.72 2.16
N GLU A 26 18.55 -12.07 1.37
CA GLU A 26 19.71 -12.83 1.86
C GLU A 26 20.41 -12.10 3.01
N SER A 27 20.62 -10.79 2.88
CA SER A 27 21.30 -10.00 3.91
C SER A 27 20.50 -9.81 5.21
N HIS A 28 19.17 -9.73 5.14
CA HIS A 28 18.32 -9.42 6.30
C HIS A 28 17.68 -10.65 6.95
N ILE A 29 17.36 -11.68 6.16
CA ILE A 29 16.64 -12.87 6.61
C ILE A 29 17.35 -14.19 6.23
N GLY A 30 18.50 -14.14 5.54
CA GLY A 30 19.25 -15.33 5.14
C GLY A 30 18.54 -16.16 4.08
N CYS A 31 17.72 -15.52 3.23
CA CYS A 31 16.93 -16.19 2.20
C CYS A 31 16.95 -15.42 0.87
N GLY A 32 17.75 -15.87 -0.09
CA GLY A 32 17.80 -15.36 -1.46
C GLY A 32 16.82 -16.00 -2.44
N ASP A 33 15.62 -16.40 -1.99
CA ASP A 33 14.65 -17.10 -2.86
C ASP A 33 14.11 -16.19 -3.97
N LYS A 34 14.27 -16.64 -5.22
CA LYS A 34 13.85 -15.89 -6.41
C LYS A 34 12.34 -15.76 -6.53
N VAL A 35 11.59 -16.80 -6.19
CA VAL A 35 10.12 -16.81 -6.29
C VAL A 35 9.52 -15.84 -5.27
N LEU A 36 10.06 -15.81 -4.05
CA LEU A 36 9.70 -14.84 -3.03
C LEU A 36 10.05 -13.41 -3.47
N ALA A 37 11.23 -13.20 -4.06
CA ALA A 37 11.63 -11.89 -4.57
C ALA A 37 10.71 -11.39 -5.71
N GLU A 38 10.31 -12.27 -6.63
CA GLU A 38 9.34 -11.95 -7.69
C GLU A 38 7.96 -11.61 -7.11
N PHE A 39 7.51 -12.35 -6.09
CA PHE A 39 6.26 -12.06 -5.40
C PHE A 39 6.28 -10.69 -4.70
N ILE A 40 7.36 -10.40 -3.97
CA ILE A 40 7.55 -9.11 -3.29
C ILE A 40 7.61 -7.95 -4.30
N ALA A 41 8.28 -8.14 -5.44
CA ALA A 41 8.34 -7.14 -6.51
C ALA A 41 6.94 -6.79 -7.02
N GLU A 42 6.09 -7.80 -7.26
CA GLU A 42 4.73 -7.60 -7.74
C GLU A 42 3.85 -6.86 -6.72
N LEU A 43 3.95 -7.24 -5.43
CA LEU A 43 3.24 -6.54 -4.36
C LEU A 43 3.67 -5.07 -4.26
N GLY A 44 4.96 -4.77 -4.33
CA GLY A 44 5.45 -3.39 -4.24
C GLY A 44 5.08 -2.53 -5.44
N ARG A 45 5.07 -3.10 -6.66
CA ARG A 45 4.66 -2.37 -7.88
C ARG A 45 3.19 -1.94 -7.85
N THR A 46 2.34 -2.75 -7.22
CA THR A 46 0.91 -2.44 -7.06
C THR A 46 0.60 -1.64 -5.79
N SER A 47 1.60 -1.24 -5.02
CA SER A 47 1.44 -0.51 -3.77
C SER A 47 2.06 0.88 -3.88
N ARG A 48 1.32 1.92 -3.50
CA ARG A 48 1.76 3.31 -3.64
C ARG A 48 2.44 3.82 -2.39
N THR A 49 2.08 3.25 -1.25
CA THR A 49 2.56 3.67 0.05
C THR A 49 3.15 2.49 0.80
N VAL A 50 4.01 2.79 1.78
CA VAL A 50 4.60 1.79 2.68
C VAL A 50 3.50 1.03 3.42
N ASP A 51 2.45 1.74 3.88
CA ASP A 51 1.35 1.14 4.64
C ASP A 51 0.52 0.16 3.81
N GLU A 52 0.26 0.47 2.53
CA GLU A 52 -0.40 -0.45 1.59
C GLU A 52 0.45 -1.70 1.35
N PHE A 53 1.75 -1.51 1.14
CA PHE A 53 2.68 -2.60 0.88
C PHE A 53 2.83 -3.52 2.11
N ASP A 54 2.99 -2.93 3.30
CA ASP A 54 3.04 -3.63 4.58
C ASP A 54 1.75 -4.45 4.82
N THR A 55 0.59 -3.86 4.55
CA THR A 55 -0.70 -4.55 4.69
C THR A 55 -0.76 -5.80 3.80
N LYS A 56 -0.36 -5.70 2.52
CA LYS A 56 -0.36 -6.84 1.60
C LYS A 56 0.64 -7.93 1.99
N LEU A 57 1.81 -7.54 2.50
CA LEU A 57 2.80 -8.49 3.02
C LEU A 57 2.20 -9.28 4.21
N LYS A 58 1.58 -8.59 5.16
CA LYS A 58 0.91 -9.20 6.32
C LYS A 58 -0.26 -10.11 5.93
N GLU A 59 -1.08 -9.71 4.95
CA GLU A 59 -2.14 -10.56 4.38
C GLU A 59 -1.58 -11.84 3.73
N SER A 60 -0.35 -11.78 3.23
CA SER A 60 0.38 -12.92 2.66
C SER A 60 1.14 -13.74 3.72
N GLY A 61 1.01 -13.38 5.01
CA GLY A 61 1.70 -14.05 6.12
C GLY A 61 3.17 -13.65 6.31
N ALA A 62 3.62 -12.59 5.65
CA ALA A 62 4.97 -12.05 5.80
C ALA A 62 4.95 -10.82 6.72
N GLU A 63 5.38 -11.02 7.97
CA GLU A 63 5.59 -9.92 8.91
C GLU A 63 7.07 -9.58 8.99
N MET A 64 7.42 -8.36 8.62
CA MET A 64 8.80 -7.89 8.45
C MET A 64 8.96 -6.57 9.20
N PRO A 65 10.16 -6.22 9.69
CA PRO A 65 10.37 -4.94 10.35
C PRO A 65 10.06 -3.75 9.43
N ASP A 66 9.45 -2.69 9.97
CA ASP A 66 9.07 -1.48 9.22
C ASP A 66 10.19 -0.90 8.36
N TYR A 67 11.43 -0.90 8.88
CA TYR A 67 12.59 -0.40 8.13
C TYR A 67 12.82 -1.22 6.86
N PHE A 68 12.60 -2.54 6.92
CA PHE A 68 12.86 -3.42 5.80
C PHE A 68 11.75 -3.32 4.76
N VAL A 69 10.50 -3.21 5.20
CA VAL A 69 9.36 -2.92 4.31
C VAL A 69 9.59 -1.62 3.53
N ARG A 70 10.05 -0.56 4.21
CA ARG A 70 10.43 0.71 3.57
C ARG A 70 11.56 0.56 2.57
N THR A 71 12.62 -0.17 2.93
CA THR A 71 13.76 -0.44 2.03
C THR A 71 13.32 -1.17 0.77
N LEU A 72 12.55 -2.24 0.90
CA LEU A 72 12.05 -3.02 -0.23
C LEU A 72 11.18 -2.17 -1.16
N LEU A 73 10.21 -1.42 -0.63
CA LEU A 73 9.38 -0.56 -1.45
C LEU A 73 10.19 0.52 -2.18
N THR A 74 11.17 1.10 -1.50
CA THR A 74 12.08 2.10 -2.08
C THR A 74 12.86 1.52 -3.25
N ILE A 75 13.41 0.31 -3.11
CA ILE A 75 14.12 -0.39 -4.19
C ILE A 75 13.19 -0.66 -5.37
N ILE A 76 11.98 -1.14 -5.09
CA ILE A 76 10.99 -1.45 -6.13
C ILE A 76 10.66 -0.20 -6.93
N HIS A 77 10.24 0.89 -6.27
CA HIS A 77 9.85 2.13 -6.94
C HIS A 77 11.02 2.86 -7.62
N ALA A 78 12.25 2.65 -7.15
CA ALA A 78 13.44 3.21 -7.79
C ALA A 78 13.77 2.53 -9.13
N ILE A 79 13.54 1.22 -9.26
CA ILE A 79 13.85 0.46 -10.48
C ILE A 79 12.64 0.39 -11.40
N LEU A 80 11.47 0.08 -10.86
CA LEU A 80 10.19 0.03 -11.55
C LEU A 80 9.18 0.92 -10.80
N PRO A 81 9.01 2.19 -11.25
CA PRO A 81 8.04 3.10 -10.66
C PRO A 81 6.64 2.48 -10.56
N PRO A 82 5.82 2.89 -9.59
CA PRO A 82 4.46 2.40 -9.47
C PRO A 82 3.68 2.71 -10.76
N GLU A 83 2.79 1.79 -11.15
CA GLU A 83 1.97 1.96 -12.35
C GLU A 83 1.16 3.28 -12.26
N PRO A 84 1.17 4.13 -13.31
CA PRO A 84 0.47 5.39 -13.30
C PRO A 84 -1.05 5.17 -13.18
N ASP A 85 -1.72 6.10 -12.52
CA ASP A 85 -3.13 6.05 -12.14
C ASP A 85 -4.10 5.97 -13.34
N GLY A 86 -4.23 4.79 -13.92
CA GLY A 86 -5.32 4.41 -14.81
C GLY A 86 -6.07 3.25 -14.17
N GLN A 87 -7.18 3.55 -13.48
CA GLN A 87 -8.01 2.62 -12.68
C GLN A 87 -7.51 2.39 -11.24
N ALA A 88 -7.71 3.39 -10.38
CA ALA A 88 -7.79 3.20 -8.95
C ALA A 88 -8.97 2.28 -8.59
N GLY A 89 -8.69 1.01 -8.31
CA GLY A 89 -9.57 0.16 -7.53
C GLY A 89 -9.57 0.65 -6.08
N GLY A 90 -10.63 1.33 -5.67
CA GLY A 90 -10.81 1.87 -4.32
C GLY A 90 -10.59 0.80 -3.25
N SER A 91 -10.02 1.18 -2.11
CA SER A 91 -10.83 1.81 -1.07
C SER A 91 -9.98 2.64 -0.09
N PRO A 92 -10.22 3.96 0.04
CA PRO A 92 -9.99 4.63 1.30
C PRO A 92 -11.11 4.22 2.26
N LYS A 93 -10.78 3.59 3.39
CA LYS A 93 -11.76 3.35 4.46
C LYS A 93 -12.31 4.72 4.93
N PRO A 94 -13.64 4.97 4.87
CA PRO A 94 -14.20 6.17 5.44
C PRO A 94 -14.24 6.00 6.96
N GLY A 95 -13.26 6.58 7.65
CA GLY A 95 -13.32 6.84 9.09
C GLY A 95 -14.36 7.92 9.40
N GLY A 96 -15.64 7.57 9.27
CA GLY A 96 -16.76 8.48 9.51
C GLY A 96 -17.43 8.25 10.86
N ARG A 97 -17.22 9.19 11.81
CA ARG A 97 -18.30 10.00 12.41
C ARG A 97 -17.79 10.96 13.50
N PRO A 98 -17.94 12.28 13.31
CA PRO A 98 -18.24 13.16 14.42
C PRO A 98 -19.77 13.26 14.51
N ARG A 99 -20.40 12.50 15.41
CA ARG A 99 -21.81 12.75 15.74
C ARG A 99 -21.90 13.83 16.81
N ARG A 100 -21.91 15.06 16.31
CA ARG A 100 -22.38 16.26 17.00
C ARG A 100 -23.78 15.98 17.57
N ARG A 101 -23.97 16.13 18.89
CA ARG A 101 -25.29 16.09 19.53
C ARG A 101 -25.37 17.24 20.54
N ALA A 102 -26.19 18.24 20.22
CA ALA A 102 -26.61 19.32 21.11
C ALA A 102 -28.05 19.71 20.73
N PRO A 103 -28.83 20.35 21.60
CA PRO A 103 -29.09 20.08 23.01
C PRO A 103 -30.54 19.58 23.22
N SER A 104 -30.82 19.05 24.41
CA SER A 104 -32.16 18.61 24.83
C SER A 104 -33.09 19.82 24.96
N ARG A 105 -34.12 19.92 24.12
CA ARG A 105 -35.28 20.80 24.39
C ARG A 105 -36.07 20.20 25.54
N VAL A 106 -36.08 20.88 26.68
CA VAL A 106 -37.10 20.70 27.72
C VAL A 106 -38.37 21.43 27.27
N SER A 107 -39.50 20.73 27.36
CA SER A 107 -40.87 21.25 27.30
C SER A 107 -41.49 21.08 28.72
N PRO A 108 -42.73 21.53 29.00
CA PRO A 108 -43.36 22.85 28.88
C PRO A 108 -44.06 23.29 30.21
N SER A 109 -44.92 24.33 30.13
CA SER A 109 -46.09 24.68 31.00
C SER A 109 -45.89 25.86 32.00
N PRO A 110 -46.96 26.45 32.61
CA PRO A 110 -48.29 26.87 32.13
C PRO A 110 -48.75 28.26 32.68
N THR A 111 -49.70 28.98 32.06
CA THR A 111 -50.59 29.98 32.74
C THR A 111 -51.71 30.40 31.75
N THR A 112 -53.01 30.10 31.95
CA THR A 112 -54.02 30.81 32.80
C THR A 112 -54.17 32.28 32.34
N GLU A 113 -55.33 32.89 32.05
CA GLU A 113 -56.73 32.62 32.36
C GLU A 113 -57.65 33.30 31.33
N ARG A 114 -58.91 32.89 31.38
CA ARG A 114 -60.08 33.43 30.68
C ARG A 114 -60.53 34.73 31.38
N GLY A 115 -60.95 35.73 30.60
CA GLY A 115 -61.60 36.96 31.09
C GLY A 115 -61.96 37.88 29.94
#